data_AF-A0A1U7GLX2-F1
#
_entry.id   AF-A0A1U7GLX2-F1
#
_cell.length_a   1.000
_cell.length_b   1.000
_cell.length_c   1.000
_cell.angle_alpha   90.00
_cell.angle_beta   90.00
_cell.angle_gamma   90.00
#
_symmetry.space_group_name_H-M   'P 1'
#
loop_
_entity.id
_entity.type
_entity.pdbx_description
1 polymer ?
#
loop_
_entity_poly.entity_id
_entity_poly.type
_entity_poly.pdbx_seq_one_letter_code
_entity_poly.pdbx_strand_id
1 'polypeptide(L)'
;MNPTESDAGLRDEINKRFTLNWLIQGAAQHAGMTFHHLVREGLEAVHPELVLLYDQYALINLLQYWAEADHVFGSPAKFWRRAKTDPTHPFHGHPVLARHGGMLAAESHRRGRERAKEKGLSDEPGVFKFQAFLLISCLQEREAGHEPALIELAKHAVTTVWGISPDRLEAAITHKVAFGKVTPPRTDVGRAFLAGVVGYGGVLRRGGRMMVVGRGTNWYLMAKELVKGTAELVCLHGLNRLPEDVYRRVVAAADGIDFEPWMLQTGGELWRRFLAVQPGERPIAEMLMHVARLSPGALESLILAVIERPEWARELMAGLDASDEGEAG
;
A
#
# COMPACT_ATOMS: atom_id res chain seq x y z
N MET A 1 -19.20 -30.47 0.01
CA MET A 1 -19.23 -30.33 1.48
C MET A 1 -19.58 -28.88 1.75
N ASN A 2 -20.74 -28.59 2.36
CA ASN A 2 -21.14 -27.20 2.63
C ASN A 2 -20.19 -26.60 3.67
N PRO A 3 -19.71 -25.35 3.51
CA PRO A 3 -18.90 -24.69 4.53
C PRO A 3 -19.66 -24.66 5.86
N THR A 4 -18.98 -24.95 6.97
CA THR A 4 -19.59 -24.73 8.28
C THR A 4 -19.75 -23.23 8.54
N GLU A 5 -20.64 -22.82 9.44
CA GLU A 5 -20.80 -21.41 9.83
C GLU A 5 -19.49 -20.79 10.32
N SER A 6 -18.62 -21.60 10.94
CA SER A 6 -17.25 -21.23 11.32
C SER A 6 -16.32 -20.98 10.13
N ASP A 7 -16.54 -21.63 8.99
CA ASP A 7 -15.73 -21.44 7.78
C ASP A 7 -16.15 -20.17 7.02
N ALA A 8 -17.44 -19.85 7.05
CA ALA A 8 -17.98 -18.61 6.47
C ALA A 8 -17.44 -17.38 7.22
N GLY A 9 -17.53 -17.35 8.55
CA GLY A 9 -17.02 -16.24 9.36
C GLY A 9 -15.51 -16.03 9.20
N LEU A 10 -14.72 -17.10 9.09
CA LEU A 10 -13.28 -16.98 8.80
C LEU A 10 -13.03 -16.39 7.41
N ARG A 11 -13.80 -16.82 6.40
CA ARG A 11 -13.63 -16.34 5.03
C ARG A 11 -13.88 -14.84 4.94
N ASP A 12 -14.87 -14.34 5.66
CA ASP A 12 -15.20 -12.92 5.74
C ASP A 12 -14.06 -12.12 6.38
N GLU A 13 -13.46 -12.61 7.45
CA GLU A 13 -12.29 -11.97 8.07
C GLU A 13 -11.04 -12.00 7.17
N ILE A 14 -10.85 -13.07 6.38
CA ILE A 14 -9.80 -13.12 5.35
C ILE A 14 -10.03 -12.06 4.27
N ASN A 15 -11.26 -11.94 3.76
CA ASN A 15 -11.61 -10.92 2.77
C ASN A 15 -11.46 -9.49 3.33
N LYS A 16 -11.82 -9.28 4.61
CA LYS A 16 -11.57 -8.04 5.33
C LYS A 16 -10.08 -7.72 5.36
N ARG A 17 -9.22 -8.66 5.76
CA ARG A 17 -7.76 -8.45 5.78
C ARG A 17 -7.19 -8.14 4.40
N PHE A 18 -7.63 -8.85 3.35
CA PHE A 18 -7.23 -8.51 1.97
C PHE A 18 -7.61 -7.08 1.59
N THR A 19 -8.79 -6.62 1.97
CA THR A 19 -9.24 -5.24 1.72
C THR A 19 -8.39 -4.22 2.49
N LEU A 20 -8.05 -4.49 3.75
CA LEU A 20 -7.16 -3.61 4.53
C LEU A 20 -5.74 -3.57 3.96
N ASN A 21 -5.18 -4.72 3.57
CA ASN A 21 -3.89 -4.78 2.89
C ASN A 21 -3.91 -3.98 1.59
N TRP A 22 -5.00 -4.05 0.85
CA TRP A 22 -5.17 -3.29 -0.37
C TRP A 22 -5.18 -1.77 -0.14
N LEU A 23 -5.86 -1.29 0.91
CA LEU A 23 -5.81 0.10 1.34
C LEU A 23 -4.41 0.52 1.80
N ILE A 24 -3.71 -0.32 2.57
CA ILE A 24 -2.33 -0.07 3.01
C ILE A 24 -1.38 0.11 1.82
N GLN A 25 -1.43 -0.80 0.85
CA GLN A 25 -0.61 -0.71 -0.37
C GLN A 25 -0.99 0.51 -1.21
N GLY A 26 -2.29 0.86 -1.25
CA GLY A 26 -2.77 2.07 -1.92
C GLY A 26 -2.28 3.36 -1.28
N ALA A 27 -2.32 3.44 0.05
CA ALA A 27 -1.80 4.56 0.82
C ALA A 27 -0.30 4.76 0.59
N ALA A 28 0.47 3.67 0.59
CA ALA A 28 1.90 3.70 0.32
C ALA A 28 2.21 4.12 -1.13
N GLN A 29 1.44 3.64 -2.10
CA GLN A 29 1.61 4.05 -3.50
C GLN A 29 1.28 5.53 -3.70
N HIS A 30 0.25 6.03 -3.02
CA HIS A 30 -0.08 7.44 -3.02
C HIS A 30 1.02 8.29 -2.37
N ALA A 31 1.54 7.88 -1.21
CA ALA A 31 2.62 8.57 -0.53
C ALA A 31 3.90 8.65 -1.37
N GLY A 32 4.26 7.58 -2.09
CA GLY A 32 5.37 7.61 -3.04
C GLY A 32 5.20 8.69 -4.12
N MET A 33 3.97 8.98 -4.53
CA MET A 33 3.68 9.98 -5.55
C MET A 33 3.65 11.42 -5.03
N THR A 34 3.63 11.64 -3.72
CA THR A 34 3.32 12.97 -3.13
C THR A 34 4.28 13.43 -2.05
N PHE A 35 4.91 12.54 -1.28
CA PHE A 35 5.67 12.92 -0.09
C PHE A 35 6.88 13.80 -0.41
N HIS A 36 7.58 13.59 -1.52
CA HIS A 36 8.71 14.44 -1.93
C HIS A 36 8.29 15.87 -2.25
N HIS A 37 7.01 16.11 -2.58
CA HIS A 37 6.49 17.46 -2.73
C HIS A 37 6.13 18.10 -1.39
N LEU A 38 5.67 17.30 -0.42
CA LEU A 38 5.37 17.77 0.94
C LEU A 38 6.62 18.30 1.65
N VAL A 39 7.75 17.62 1.45
CA VAL A 39 9.05 18.01 2.04
C VAL A 39 10.02 18.59 1.01
N ARG A 40 9.47 19.25 -0.02
CA ARG A 40 10.22 19.82 -1.15
C ARG A 40 11.42 20.65 -0.69
N GLU A 41 11.18 21.63 0.17
CA GLU A 41 12.23 22.57 0.61
C GLU A 41 13.39 21.83 1.30
N GLY A 42 13.06 20.83 2.13
CA GLY A 42 14.06 20.00 2.80
C GLY A 42 14.86 19.14 1.82
N LEU A 43 14.20 18.56 0.81
CA LEU A 43 14.87 17.77 -0.22
C LEU A 43 15.75 18.64 -1.13
N GLU A 44 15.28 19.82 -1.52
CA GLU A 44 16.04 20.77 -2.34
C GLU A 44 17.26 21.32 -1.59
N ALA A 45 17.17 21.46 -0.26
CA ALA A 45 18.30 21.80 0.60
C ALA A 45 19.33 20.66 0.75
N VAL A 46 18.90 19.40 0.68
CA VAL A 46 19.81 18.25 0.59
C VAL A 46 20.48 18.25 -0.77
N HIS A 47 19.68 18.25 -1.85
CA HIS A 47 20.17 18.31 -3.21
C HIS A 47 19.05 18.77 -4.18
N PRO A 48 19.27 19.80 -5.01
CA PRO A 48 18.21 20.48 -5.78
C PRO A 48 17.48 19.58 -6.81
N GLU A 49 18.12 18.50 -7.27
CA GLU A 49 17.53 17.58 -8.26
C GLU A 49 16.63 16.48 -7.63
N LEU A 50 16.67 16.26 -6.30
CA LEU A 50 16.03 15.08 -5.69
C LEU A 50 14.52 15.02 -5.95
N VAL A 51 13.83 16.16 -5.88
CA VAL A 51 12.38 16.20 -6.10
C VAL A 51 12.01 15.76 -7.52
N LEU A 52 12.80 16.16 -8.52
CA LEU A 52 12.60 15.74 -9.92
C LEU A 52 12.91 14.25 -10.11
N LEU A 53 14.00 13.78 -9.51
CA LEU A 53 14.39 12.37 -9.59
C LEU A 53 13.34 11.46 -8.92
N TYR A 54 12.79 11.86 -7.76
CA TYR A 54 11.72 11.11 -7.11
C TYR A 54 10.41 11.14 -7.90
N ASP A 55 10.07 12.24 -8.58
CA ASP A 55 8.92 12.32 -9.49
C ASP A 55 8.98 11.22 -10.57
N GLN A 56 10.14 11.08 -11.21
CA GLN A 56 10.37 10.08 -12.24
C GLN A 56 10.48 8.67 -11.63
N TYR A 57 11.16 8.52 -10.50
CA TYR A 57 11.30 7.24 -9.81
C TYR A 57 9.96 6.68 -9.35
N ALA A 58 9.05 7.51 -8.87
CA ALA A 58 7.71 7.11 -8.45
C ALA A 58 6.95 6.43 -9.61
N LEU A 59 7.08 6.98 -10.82
CA LEU A 59 6.46 6.45 -12.03
C LEU A 59 7.14 5.15 -12.49
N ILE A 60 8.47 5.09 -12.44
CA ILE A 60 9.22 3.85 -12.72
C ILE A 60 8.78 2.73 -11.77
N ASN A 61 8.75 3.03 -10.47
CA ASN A 61 8.37 2.09 -9.43
C ASN A 61 6.90 1.66 -9.51
N LEU A 62 6.01 2.49 -10.07
CA LEU A 62 4.63 2.08 -10.38
C LEU A 62 4.59 1.16 -11.62
N LEU A 63 5.15 1.62 -12.73
CA LEU A 63 4.99 0.96 -14.04
C LEU A 63 5.74 -0.36 -14.16
N GLN A 64 6.80 -0.57 -13.36
CA GLN A 64 7.49 -1.87 -13.30
C GLN A 64 6.55 -3.02 -12.94
N TYR A 65 5.46 -2.79 -12.19
CA TYR A 65 4.50 -3.85 -11.87
C TYR A 65 3.71 -4.35 -13.08
N TRP A 66 3.78 -3.67 -14.24
CA TRP A 66 3.30 -4.20 -15.52
C TRP A 66 4.45 -4.74 -16.38
N ALA A 67 5.57 -4.01 -16.46
CA ALA A 67 6.72 -4.42 -17.27
C ALA A 67 7.39 -5.71 -16.80
N GLU A 68 7.52 -5.90 -15.48
CA GLU A 68 8.05 -7.12 -14.88
C GLU A 68 6.99 -8.22 -14.77
N ALA A 69 5.71 -7.85 -14.69
CA ALA A 69 4.63 -8.83 -14.60
C ALA A 69 4.57 -9.75 -15.80
N ASP A 70 4.74 -9.26 -17.02
CA ASP A 70 4.71 -10.16 -18.18
C ASP A 70 5.82 -11.23 -18.16
N HIS A 71 6.93 -10.98 -17.46
CA HIS A 71 8.08 -11.88 -17.39
C HIS A 71 8.10 -12.75 -16.12
N VAL A 72 7.62 -12.23 -15.00
CA VAL A 72 7.74 -12.86 -13.66
C VAL A 72 6.38 -13.26 -13.08
N PHE A 73 5.35 -12.42 -13.25
CA PHE A 73 4.04 -12.57 -12.59
C PHE A 73 2.94 -13.12 -13.51
N GLY A 74 3.17 -13.16 -14.82
CA GLY A 74 2.19 -13.38 -15.87
C GLY A 74 1.38 -12.11 -16.22
N SER A 75 0.63 -12.19 -17.33
CA SER A 75 -0.17 -11.06 -17.82
C SER A 75 -1.18 -10.56 -16.77
N PRO A 76 -1.13 -9.25 -16.39
CA PRO A 76 -2.08 -8.68 -15.45
C PRO A 76 -3.54 -8.85 -15.86
N ALA A 77 -3.85 -8.73 -17.16
CA ALA A 77 -5.19 -8.96 -17.68
C ALA A 77 -5.67 -10.40 -17.46
N LYS A 78 -4.76 -11.39 -17.60
CA LYS A 78 -5.07 -12.80 -17.34
C LYS A 78 -5.24 -13.07 -15.85
N PHE A 79 -4.38 -12.49 -15.01
CA PHE A 79 -4.49 -12.59 -13.54
C PHE A 79 -5.86 -12.12 -13.06
N TRP A 80 -6.24 -10.88 -13.39
CA TRP A 80 -7.50 -10.31 -12.94
C TRP A 80 -8.74 -10.97 -13.56
N ARG A 81 -8.65 -11.52 -14.77
CA ARG A 81 -9.72 -12.33 -15.34
C ARG A 81 -9.93 -13.62 -14.55
N ARG A 82 -8.84 -14.31 -14.17
CA ARG A 82 -8.91 -15.55 -13.38
C ARG A 82 -9.47 -15.32 -11.98
N ALA A 83 -9.24 -14.16 -11.38
CA ALA A 83 -9.83 -13.82 -10.08
C ALA A 83 -11.37 -14.01 -10.04
N LYS A 84 -12.06 -13.82 -11.18
CA LYS A 84 -13.51 -14.02 -11.29
C LYS A 84 -13.93 -15.48 -11.48
N THR A 85 -13.11 -16.29 -12.15
CA THR A 85 -13.55 -17.57 -12.71
C THR A 85 -12.85 -18.80 -12.12
N ASP A 86 -11.68 -18.62 -11.50
CA ASP A 86 -10.80 -19.72 -11.08
C ASP A 86 -10.82 -19.87 -9.55
N PRO A 87 -11.43 -20.94 -9.00
CA PRO A 87 -11.50 -21.18 -7.55
C PRO A 87 -10.15 -21.28 -6.84
N THR A 88 -9.08 -21.55 -7.58
CA THR A 88 -7.72 -21.64 -7.03
C THR A 88 -7.03 -20.29 -6.92
N HIS A 89 -7.61 -19.24 -7.52
CA HIS A 89 -7.04 -17.90 -7.50
C HIS A 89 -7.13 -17.30 -6.08
N PRO A 90 -6.08 -16.63 -5.56
CA PRO A 90 -6.06 -16.13 -4.18
C PRO A 90 -7.19 -15.13 -3.87
N PHE A 91 -7.56 -14.31 -4.86
CA PHE A 91 -8.67 -13.37 -4.75
C PHE A 91 -10.02 -13.93 -5.22
N HIS A 92 -10.11 -15.21 -5.58
CA HIS A 92 -11.41 -15.81 -5.92
C HIS A 92 -12.35 -15.76 -4.73
N GLY A 93 -13.59 -15.36 -4.95
CA GLY A 93 -14.57 -15.15 -3.88
C GLY A 93 -14.32 -13.91 -3.01
N HIS A 94 -13.33 -13.07 -3.35
CA HIS A 94 -13.24 -11.74 -2.76
C HIS A 94 -14.24 -10.81 -3.49
N PRO A 95 -15.24 -10.24 -2.80
CA PRO A 95 -16.37 -9.55 -3.43
C PRO A 95 -15.95 -8.34 -4.27
N VAL A 96 -14.97 -7.58 -3.77
CA VAL A 96 -14.48 -6.38 -4.47
C VAL A 96 -13.32 -6.66 -5.42
N LEU A 97 -12.19 -7.21 -4.93
CA LEU A 97 -10.98 -7.44 -5.73
C LEU A 97 -11.23 -8.29 -6.97
N ALA A 98 -12.00 -9.38 -6.86
CA ALA A 98 -12.31 -10.22 -8.01
C ALA A 98 -13.09 -9.45 -9.08
N ARG A 99 -14.05 -8.61 -8.65
CA ARG A 99 -14.94 -7.86 -9.55
C ARG A 99 -14.23 -6.68 -10.22
N HIS A 100 -13.46 -5.91 -9.46
CA HIS A 100 -12.95 -4.59 -9.86
C HIS A 100 -11.43 -4.50 -10.04
N GLY A 101 -10.64 -5.47 -9.58
CA GLY A 101 -9.18 -5.38 -9.61
C GLY A 101 -8.62 -5.13 -11.02
N GLY A 102 -9.13 -5.82 -12.04
CA GLY A 102 -8.70 -5.59 -13.43
C GLY A 102 -8.99 -4.20 -13.97
N MET A 103 -10.13 -3.61 -13.60
CA MET A 103 -10.50 -2.24 -13.99
C MET A 103 -9.60 -1.22 -13.30
N LEU A 104 -9.37 -1.37 -11.99
CA LEU A 104 -8.52 -0.46 -11.23
C LEU A 104 -7.05 -0.56 -11.67
N ALA A 105 -6.57 -1.76 -12.02
CA ALA A 105 -5.23 -1.95 -12.58
C ALA A 105 -5.09 -1.25 -13.94
N ALA A 106 -6.08 -1.40 -14.83
CA ALA A 106 -6.05 -0.74 -16.13
C ALA A 106 -6.04 0.79 -16.00
N GLU A 107 -6.83 1.34 -15.08
CA GLU A 107 -6.90 2.78 -14.81
C GLU A 107 -5.59 3.32 -14.20
N SER A 108 -5.03 2.59 -13.23
CA SER A 108 -3.74 2.91 -12.62
C SER A 108 -2.61 2.91 -13.64
N HIS A 109 -2.56 1.89 -14.52
CA HIS A 109 -1.59 1.80 -15.62
C HIS A 109 -1.73 2.95 -16.62
N ARG A 110 -2.96 3.25 -17.05
CA ARG A 110 -3.26 4.34 -17.99
C ARG A 110 -2.72 5.67 -17.45
N ARG A 111 -3.07 6.02 -16.21
CA ARG A 111 -2.59 7.26 -15.58
C ARG A 111 -1.08 7.27 -15.38
N GLY A 112 -0.50 6.13 -14.98
CA GLY A 112 0.94 5.98 -14.84
C GLY A 112 1.68 6.32 -16.14
N ARG A 113 1.20 5.81 -17.28
CA ARG A 113 1.79 6.09 -18.61
C ARG A 113 1.57 7.53 -19.06
N GLU A 114 0.38 8.08 -18.85
CA GLU A 114 0.09 9.50 -19.15
C GLU A 114 1.09 10.41 -18.41
N ARG A 115 1.29 10.20 -17.11
CA ARG A 115 2.26 10.95 -16.30
C ARG A 115 3.72 10.66 -16.68
N ALA A 116 4.04 9.41 -17.05
CA ALA A 116 5.38 9.04 -17.53
C ALA A 116 5.75 9.84 -18.78
N LYS A 117 4.82 9.97 -19.73
CA LYS A 117 5.00 10.79 -20.93
C LYS A 117 5.22 12.27 -20.61
N GLU A 118 4.44 12.83 -19.67
CA GLU A 118 4.63 14.22 -19.21
C GLU A 118 6.01 14.46 -18.60
N LYS A 119 6.63 13.42 -18.02
CA LYS A 119 7.94 13.47 -17.36
C LYS A 119 9.10 13.00 -18.26
N GLY A 120 8.84 12.78 -19.55
CA GLY A 120 9.86 12.38 -20.53
C GLY A 120 10.33 10.93 -20.41
N LEU A 121 9.58 10.07 -19.73
CA LEU A 121 9.86 8.64 -19.68
C LEU A 121 9.30 7.95 -20.93
N SER A 122 10.08 7.04 -21.50
CA SER A 122 9.71 6.30 -22.70
C SER A 122 8.76 5.15 -22.37
N ASP A 123 7.79 4.89 -23.25
CA ASP A 123 6.96 3.68 -23.18
C ASP A 123 7.67 2.45 -23.79
N GLU A 124 8.79 2.64 -24.48
CA GLU A 124 9.53 1.55 -25.12
C GLU A 124 10.28 0.72 -24.06
N PRO A 125 10.00 -0.60 -23.92
CA PRO A 125 10.49 -1.38 -22.78
C PRO A 125 12.01 -1.37 -22.57
N GLY A 126 12.79 -1.38 -23.65
CA GLY A 126 14.26 -1.33 -23.57
C GLY A 126 14.78 0.03 -23.10
N VAL A 127 14.20 1.11 -23.62
CA VAL A 127 14.55 2.49 -23.26
C VAL A 127 14.12 2.78 -21.82
N PHE A 128 12.91 2.35 -21.44
CA PHE A 128 12.39 2.50 -20.10
C PHE A 128 13.29 1.85 -19.04
N LYS A 129 13.76 0.61 -19.28
CA LYS A 129 14.70 -0.07 -18.37
C LYS A 129 16.04 0.66 -18.26
N PHE A 130 16.55 1.18 -19.37
CA PHE A 130 17.78 1.96 -19.37
C PHE A 130 17.61 3.28 -18.60
N GLN A 131 16.51 4.01 -18.81
CA GLN A 131 16.17 5.21 -18.05
C GLN A 131 16.03 4.90 -16.56
N ALA A 132 15.37 3.80 -16.19
CA ALA A 132 15.23 3.36 -14.81
C ALA A 132 16.60 3.10 -14.16
N PHE A 133 17.50 2.40 -14.86
CA PHE A 133 18.85 2.15 -14.37
C PHE A 133 19.63 3.45 -14.13
N LEU A 134 19.68 4.34 -15.12
CA LEU A 134 20.38 5.62 -14.99
C LEU A 134 19.82 6.45 -13.82
N LEU A 135 18.50 6.51 -13.72
CA LEU A 135 17.84 7.27 -12.67
C LEU A 135 18.14 6.72 -11.28
N ILE A 136 18.14 5.40 -11.10
CA ILE A 136 18.48 4.76 -9.81
C ILE A 136 19.92 5.09 -9.42
N SER A 137 20.86 5.02 -10.38
CA SER A 137 22.26 5.39 -10.13
C SER A 137 22.39 6.86 -9.72
N CYS A 138 21.73 7.78 -10.43
CA CYS A 138 21.72 9.19 -10.07
C CYS A 138 21.13 9.42 -8.67
N LEU A 139 20.01 8.76 -8.32
CA LEU A 139 19.44 8.85 -6.98
C LEU A 139 20.43 8.39 -5.91
N GLN A 140 21.07 7.24 -6.10
CA GLN A 140 22.06 6.72 -5.15
C GLN A 140 23.23 7.69 -4.96
N GLU A 141 23.72 8.28 -6.04
CA GLU A 141 24.79 9.29 -5.98
C GLU A 141 24.35 10.55 -5.24
N ARG A 142 23.12 11.05 -5.46
CA ARG A 142 22.63 12.27 -4.79
C ARG A 142 22.18 12.04 -3.34
N GLU A 143 21.82 10.82 -2.96
CA GLU A 143 21.48 10.47 -1.58
C GLU A 143 22.71 10.17 -0.72
N ALA A 144 23.83 9.79 -1.34
CA ALA A 144 25.02 9.33 -0.64
C ALA A 144 25.55 10.38 0.36
N GLY A 145 25.67 9.99 1.63
CA GLY A 145 26.15 10.86 2.70
C GLY A 145 25.09 11.80 3.30
N HIS A 146 23.85 11.75 2.81
CA HIS A 146 22.73 12.55 3.31
C HIS A 146 21.67 11.73 4.06
N GLU A 147 21.97 10.46 4.39
CA GLU A 147 21.01 9.51 4.95
C GLU A 147 20.31 10.02 6.22
N PRO A 148 21.00 10.65 7.21
CA PRO A 148 20.34 11.16 8.41
C PRO A 148 19.30 12.25 8.11
N ALA A 149 19.61 13.18 7.20
CA ALA A 149 18.69 14.25 6.82
C ALA A 149 17.47 13.70 6.07
N LEU A 150 17.71 12.79 5.13
CA LEU A 150 16.67 12.09 4.39
C LEU A 150 15.74 11.30 5.32
N ILE A 151 16.29 10.58 6.31
CA ILE A 151 15.52 9.87 7.34
C ILE A 151 14.58 10.81 8.10
N GLU A 152 15.07 11.96 8.57
CA GLU A 152 14.24 12.92 9.30
C GLU A 152 13.17 13.54 8.41
N LEU A 153 13.46 13.83 7.14
CA LEU A 153 12.45 14.30 6.18
C LEU A 153 11.34 13.28 5.94
N ALA A 154 11.67 11.99 5.84
CA ALA A 154 10.66 10.94 5.69
C ALA A 154 9.78 10.83 6.94
N LYS A 155 10.40 10.84 8.14
CA LYS A 155 9.67 10.82 9.41
C LYS A 155 8.77 12.05 9.56
N HIS A 156 9.25 13.21 9.16
CA HIS A 156 8.47 14.45 9.15
C HIS A 156 7.26 14.32 8.22
N ALA A 157 7.44 13.88 6.97
CA ALA A 157 6.34 13.68 6.03
C ALA A 157 5.26 12.72 6.57
N VAL A 158 5.67 11.58 7.14
CA VAL A 158 4.75 10.60 7.74
C VAL A 158 4.03 11.21 8.94
N THR A 159 4.75 11.90 9.83
CA THR A 159 4.17 12.56 11.01
C THR A 159 3.12 13.60 10.61
N THR A 160 3.42 14.43 9.62
CA THR A 160 2.53 15.49 9.13
C THR A 160 1.24 14.91 8.55
N VAL A 161 1.31 13.83 7.77
CA VAL A 161 0.13 13.23 7.12
C VAL A 161 -0.68 12.35 8.08
N TRP A 162 0.00 11.56 8.91
CA TRP A 162 -0.64 10.51 9.71
C TRP A 162 -0.80 10.86 11.19
N GLY A 163 -0.24 11.96 11.65
CA GLY A 163 -0.29 12.37 13.06
C GLY A 163 0.42 11.40 14.02
N ILE A 164 1.26 10.50 13.50
CA ILE A 164 2.03 9.57 14.34
C ILE A 164 3.30 10.27 14.85
N SER A 165 3.54 10.18 16.15
CA SER A 165 4.72 10.80 16.75
C SER A 165 6.03 10.24 16.17
N PRO A 166 7.03 11.08 15.86
CA PRO A 166 8.28 10.65 15.23
C PRO A 166 9.12 9.72 16.12
N ASP A 167 8.91 9.72 17.44
CA ASP A 167 9.54 8.75 18.37
C ASP A 167 9.02 7.31 18.16
N ARG A 168 7.91 7.14 17.43
CA ARG A 168 7.34 5.84 17.08
C ARG A 168 7.77 5.33 15.70
N LEU A 169 8.62 6.08 15.00
CA LEU A 169 9.10 5.76 13.65
C LEU A 169 10.57 5.34 13.68
N GLU A 170 10.85 4.06 13.40
CA GLU A 170 12.20 3.56 13.08
C GLU A 170 12.36 3.54 11.55
N ALA A 171 13.27 4.36 11.04
CA ALA A 171 13.53 4.48 9.61
C ALA A 171 15.00 4.17 9.31
N ALA A 172 15.26 3.47 8.19
CA ALA A 172 16.63 3.23 7.75
C ALA A 172 16.73 3.13 6.21
N ILE A 173 17.69 3.86 5.64
CA ILE A 173 18.15 3.66 4.27
C ILE A 173 19.21 2.55 4.31
N THR A 174 18.88 1.37 3.77
CA THR A 174 19.72 0.18 3.85
C THR A 174 19.37 -0.86 2.79
N HIS A 175 20.35 -1.66 2.37
CA HIS A 175 20.11 -2.87 1.57
C HIS A 175 19.62 -4.06 2.41
N LYS A 176 19.77 -4.01 3.75
CA LYS A 176 19.25 -5.04 4.67
C LYS A 176 17.82 -4.71 5.08
N VAL A 177 16.92 -4.74 4.11
CA VAL A 177 15.55 -4.26 4.27
C VAL A 177 14.69 -5.18 5.12
N ALA A 178 14.88 -6.50 5.03
CA ALA A 178 14.05 -7.46 5.76
C ALA A 178 14.17 -7.32 7.29
N PHE A 179 13.05 -7.39 7.98
CA PHE A 179 12.98 -7.49 9.44
C PHE A 179 11.79 -8.33 9.89
N GLY A 180 11.83 -8.82 11.13
CA GLY A 180 10.77 -9.67 11.68
C GLY A 180 10.75 -11.08 11.07
N LYS A 181 9.63 -11.77 11.26
CA LYS A 181 9.39 -13.08 10.63
C LYS A 181 8.75 -12.85 9.26
N VAL A 182 9.54 -12.94 8.20
CA VAL A 182 9.03 -12.90 6.83
C VAL A 182 8.34 -14.22 6.54
N THR A 183 7.05 -14.17 6.19
CA THR A 183 6.31 -15.36 5.76
C THR A 183 6.96 -15.90 4.49
N PRO A 184 7.36 -17.19 4.45
CA PRO A 184 7.94 -17.75 3.25
C PRO A 184 6.92 -17.69 2.10
N PRO A 185 7.36 -17.30 0.89
CA PRO A 185 6.50 -17.24 -0.28
C PRO A 185 5.94 -18.62 -0.61
N ARG A 186 4.69 -18.66 -1.07
CA ARG A 186 3.98 -19.91 -1.40
C ARG A 186 4.28 -20.37 -2.82
N THR A 187 4.62 -19.42 -3.68
CA THR A 187 4.84 -19.65 -5.09
C THR A 187 6.29 -19.36 -5.48
N ASP A 188 6.71 -19.92 -6.61
CA ASP A 188 8.03 -19.67 -7.21
C ASP A 188 8.20 -18.19 -7.57
N VAL A 189 7.11 -17.59 -8.04
CA VAL A 189 6.97 -16.16 -8.32
C VAL A 189 7.21 -15.33 -7.05
N GLY A 190 6.63 -15.76 -5.94
CA GLY A 190 6.88 -15.18 -4.62
C GLY A 190 8.33 -15.22 -4.18
N ARG A 191 9.04 -16.33 -4.47
CA ARG A 191 10.48 -16.45 -4.19
C ARG A 191 11.31 -15.48 -5.02
N ALA A 192 10.99 -15.35 -6.30
CA ALA A 192 11.65 -14.37 -7.18
C ALA A 192 11.41 -12.94 -6.69
N PHE A 193 10.17 -12.60 -6.33
CA PHE A 193 9.84 -11.28 -5.78
C PHE A 193 10.56 -11.01 -4.46
N LEU A 194 10.56 -11.98 -3.53
CA LEU A 194 11.26 -11.86 -2.25
C LEU A 194 12.76 -11.56 -2.43
N ALA A 195 13.40 -12.15 -3.43
CA ALA A 195 14.80 -11.89 -3.75
C ALA A 195 15.05 -10.46 -4.29
N GLY A 196 14.03 -9.83 -4.90
CA GLY A 196 14.07 -8.47 -5.42
C GLY A 196 13.48 -7.41 -4.49
N VAL A 197 13.18 -7.75 -3.23
CA VAL A 197 12.59 -6.79 -2.28
C VAL A 197 13.60 -5.68 -1.96
N VAL A 198 13.21 -4.46 -2.30
CA VAL A 198 14.01 -3.24 -2.11
C VAL A 198 13.50 -2.36 -0.96
N GLY A 199 12.44 -2.78 -0.26
CA GLY A 199 11.89 -2.11 0.90
C GLY A 199 11.04 -3.04 1.75
N TYR A 200 10.98 -2.77 3.04
CA TYR A 200 10.12 -3.50 3.98
C TYR A 200 9.57 -2.56 5.04
N GLY A 201 8.27 -2.68 5.31
CA GLY A 201 7.50 -1.80 6.17
C GLY A 201 6.53 -2.60 7.03
N GLY A 202 6.35 -2.19 8.28
CA GLY A 202 5.52 -2.95 9.22
C GLY A 202 5.59 -2.42 10.64
N VAL A 203 5.12 -3.23 11.59
CA VAL A 203 5.02 -2.86 13.01
C VAL A 203 5.77 -3.88 13.87
N LEU A 204 6.59 -3.40 14.81
CA LEU A 204 7.28 -4.22 15.79
C LEU A 204 6.94 -3.78 17.21
N ARG A 205 6.91 -4.74 18.15
CA ARG A 205 6.80 -4.43 19.57
C ARG A 205 8.20 -4.22 20.18
N ARG A 206 8.45 -3.06 20.78
CA ARG A 206 9.69 -2.70 21.48
C ARG A 206 9.36 -2.12 22.86
N GLY A 207 9.91 -2.69 23.92
CA GLY A 207 9.70 -2.17 25.29
C GLY A 207 8.22 -1.99 25.66
N GLY A 208 7.35 -2.92 25.22
CA GLY A 208 5.91 -2.84 25.44
C GLY A 208 5.13 -1.93 24.49
N ARG A 209 5.79 -1.08 23.69
CA ARG A 209 5.17 -0.15 22.73
C ARG A 209 5.22 -0.70 21.30
N MET A 210 4.24 -0.34 20.48
CA MET A 210 4.23 -0.64 19.04
C MET A 210 4.95 0.46 18.27
N MET A 211 5.96 0.06 17.50
CA MET A 211 6.85 0.91 16.70
C MET A 211 6.60 0.62 15.22
N VAL A 212 6.48 1.67 14.42
CA VAL A 212 6.47 1.56 12.96
C VAL A 212 7.90 1.48 12.49
N VAL A 213 8.19 0.51 11.63
CA VAL A 213 9.51 0.31 11.05
C VAL A 213 9.39 0.39 9.53
N GLY A 214 10.21 1.24 8.91
CA GLY A 214 10.31 1.37 7.46
C GLY A 214 11.77 1.32 7.02
N ARG A 215 12.11 0.39 6.14
CA ARG A 215 13.45 0.25 5.55
C ARG A 215 13.37 0.26 4.05
N GLY A 216 14.28 0.95 3.39
CA GLY A 216 14.33 0.98 1.92
C GLY A 216 15.75 1.22 1.43
N THR A 217 16.03 0.87 0.18
CA THR A 217 17.36 1.10 -0.43
C THR A 217 17.61 2.56 -0.81
N ASN A 218 16.57 3.40 -0.76
CA ASN A 218 16.62 4.85 -0.96
C ASN A 218 15.51 5.53 -0.14
N TRP A 219 15.53 6.86 -0.09
CA TRP A 219 14.58 7.65 0.68
C TRP A 219 13.12 7.39 0.26
N TYR A 220 12.83 7.37 -1.04
CA TYR A 220 11.48 7.17 -1.58
C TYR A 220 10.89 5.84 -1.09
N LEU A 221 11.64 4.75 -1.19
CA LEU A 221 11.18 3.43 -0.77
C LEU A 221 10.99 3.39 0.75
N MET A 222 11.95 3.92 1.51
CA MET A 222 11.84 3.99 2.96
C MET A 222 10.58 4.77 3.41
N ALA A 223 10.29 5.91 2.77
CA ALA A 223 9.10 6.71 3.07
C ALA A 223 7.80 5.94 2.79
N LYS A 224 7.72 5.20 1.67
CA LYS A 224 6.58 4.31 1.38
C LYS A 224 6.41 3.23 2.43
N GLU A 225 7.50 2.60 2.85
CA GLU A 225 7.46 1.53 3.83
C GLU A 225 7.10 2.03 5.25
N LEU A 226 7.46 3.26 5.61
CA LEU A 226 6.95 3.90 6.83
C LEU A 226 5.43 4.13 6.76
N VAL A 227 4.90 4.52 5.59
CA VAL A 227 3.45 4.63 5.40
C VAL A 227 2.77 3.27 5.48
N LYS A 228 3.34 2.22 4.89
CA LYS A 228 2.83 0.83 5.04
C LYS A 228 2.75 0.43 6.50
N GLY A 229 3.84 0.63 7.26
CA GLY A 229 3.86 0.30 8.68
C GLY A 229 2.92 1.18 9.52
N THR A 230 2.74 2.45 9.17
CA THR A 230 1.79 3.34 9.86
C THR A 230 0.34 2.95 9.60
N ALA A 231 -0.02 2.70 8.34
CA ALA A 231 -1.35 2.23 7.97
C ALA A 231 -1.63 0.85 8.57
N GLU A 232 -0.65 -0.05 8.61
CA GLU A 232 -0.76 -1.34 9.30
C GLU A 232 -1.05 -1.16 10.79
N LEU A 233 -0.30 -0.29 11.49
CA LEU A 233 -0.54 0.01 12.91
C LEU A 233 -1.96 0.51 13.15
N VAL A 234 -2.48 1.36 12.26
CA VAL A 234 -3.86 1.86 12.32
C VAL A 234 -4.85 0.71 12.11
N CYS A 235 -4.64 -0.11 11.08
CA CYS A 235 -5.51 -1.25 10.74
C CYS A 235 -5.56 -2.34 11.81
N LEU A 236 -4.55 -2.46 12.69
CA LEU A 236 -4.56 -3.40 13.81
C LEU A 236 -5.75 -3.19 14.78
N HIS A 237 -6.34 -1.98 14.84
CA HIS A 237 -7.57 -1.73 15.62
C HIS A 237 -8.79 -2.51 15.10
N GLY A 238 -8.75 -2.97 13.84
CA GLY A 238 -9.77 -3.79 13.23
C GLY A 238 -9.61 -5.29 13.46
N LEU A 239 -8.41 -5.72 13.89
CA LEU A 239 -8.03 -7.13 14.02
C LEU A 239 -7.79 -7.54 15.48
N ASN A 240 -7.53 -6.58 16.38
CA ASN A 240 -7.21 -6.84 17.79
C ASN A 240 -8.37 -7.46 18.61
N ARG A 241 -9.57 -7.54 18.04
CA ARG A 241 -10.76 -8.18 18.66
C ARG A 241 -10.90 -9.65 18.26
N LEU A 242 -10.13 -10.13 17.29
CA LEU A 242 -10.20 -11.52 16.85
C LEU A 242 -9.58 -12.46 17.88
N PRO A 243 -10.15 -13.67 18.10
CA PRO A 243 -9.47 -14.74 18.81
C PRO A 243 -8.11 -15.04 18.17
N GLU A 244 -7.11 -15.36 18.99
CA GLU A 244 -5.71 -15.54 18.54
C GLU A 244 -5.56 -16.59 17.43
N ASP A 245 -6.33 -17.68 17.47
CA ASP A 245 -6.31 -18.73 16.44
C ASP A 245 -6.91 -18.24 15.12
N VAL A 246 -8.00 -17.47 15.18
CA VAL A 246 -8.63 -16.85 14.00
C VAL A 246 -7.67 -15.82 13.40
N TYR A 247 -7.09 -14.94 14.23
CA TYR A 247 -6.11 -13.94 13.81
C TYR A 247 -4.95 -14.58 13.05
N ARG A 248 -4.34 -15.65 13.59
CA ARG A 248 -3.24 -16.36 12.92
C ARG A 248 -3.65 -16.94 11.57
N ARG A 249 -4.86 -17.51 11.47
CA ARG A 249 -5.39 -18.07 10.21
C ARG A 249 -5.63 -16.97 9.17
N VAL A 250 -6.19 -15.84 9.60
CA VAL A 250 -6.44 -14.67 8.74
C VAL A 250 -5.12 -14.09 8.21
N VAL A 251 -4.17 -13.79 9.10
CA VAL A 251 -2.84 -13.29 8.73
C VAL A 251 -2.12 -14.27 7.82
N ALA A 252 -2.09 -15.56 8.17
CA ALA A 252 -1.47 -16.56 7.32
C ALA A 252 -2.11 -16.59 5.93
N ALA A 253 -3.44 -16.50 5.82
CA ALA A 253 -4.13 -16.54 4.54
C ALA A 253 -3.85 -15.32 3.65
N ALA A 254 -3.84 -14.11 4.24
CA ALA A 254 -3.90 -12.84 3.51
C ALA A 254 -2.58 -12.06 3.41
N ASP A 255 -1.59 -12.31 4.27
CA ASP A 255 -0.31 -11.58 4.30
C ASP A 255 0.78 -12.32 3.50
N GLY A 256 0.42 -12.78 2.31
CA GLY A 256 1.35 -13.38 1.35
C GLY A 256 2.04 -12.30 0.51
N ILE A 257 3.36 -12.34 0.45
CA ILE A 257 4.15 -11.40 -0.36
C ILE A 257 3.78 -11.47 -1.86
N ASP A 258 3.33 -12.64 -2.31
CA ASP A 258 2.87 -12.94 -3.68
C ASP A 258 1.65 -12.09 -4.09
N PHE A 259 0.94 -11.49 -3.13
CA PHE A 259 -0.22 -10.65 -3.36
C PHE A 259 0.14 -9.17 -3.56
N GLU A 260 1.28 -8.74 -3.02
CA GLU A 260 1.66 -7.32 -2.98
C GLU A 260 1.76 -6.69 -4.38
N PRO A 261 2.39 -7.31 -5.40
CA PRO A 261 2.47 -6.70 -6.74
C PRO A 261 1.10 -6.37 -7.32
N TRP A 262 0.12 -7.26 -7.12
CA TRP A 262 -1.25 -7.09 -7.62
C TRP A 262 -2.01 -6.01 -6.85
N MET A 263 -1.81 -5.94 -5.53
CA MET A 263 -2.37 -4.87 -4.71
C MET A 263 -1.72 -3.51 -5.03
N LEU A 264 -0.44 -3.47 -5.38
CA LEU A 264 0.24 -2.23 -5.77
C LEU A 264 -0.21 -1.71 -7.15
N GLN A 265 -0.51 -2.62 -8.09
CA GLN A 265 -1.14 -2.24 -9.37
C GLN A 265 -2.47 -1.51 -9.19
N THR A 266 -3.26 -1.93 -8.21
CA THR A 266 -4.67 -1.50 -8.06
C THR A 266 -4.89 -0.50 -6.93
N GLY A 267 -4.07 -0.57 -5.87
CA GLY A 267 -4.26 0.13 -4.61
C GLY A 267 -4.16 1.64 -4.76
N GLY A 268 -3.22 2.15 -5.56
CA GLY A 268 -3.08 3.60 -5.77
C GLY A 268 -4.35 4.23 -6.36
N GLU A 269 -5.02 3.53 -7.28
CA GLU A 269 -6.29 3.99 -7.84
C GLU A 269 -7.45 3.86 -6.85
N LEU A 270 -7.51 2.76 -6.09
CA LEU A 270 -8.51 2.63 -5.03
C LEU A 270 -8.35 3.76 -3.99
N TRP A 271 -7.13 3.99 -3.51
CA TRP A 271 -6.83 4.99 -2.49
C TRP A 271 -7.23 6.39 -2.94
N ARG A 272 -6.96 6.74 -4.21
CA ARG A 272 -7.41 8.01 -4.78
C ARG A 272 -8.94 8.16 -4.73
N ARG A 273 -9.68 7.11 -5.09
CA ARG A 273 -11.16 7.12 -5.01
C ARG A 273 -11.65 7.22 -3.56
N PHE A 274 -10.97 6.53 -2.65
CA PHE A 274 -11.25 6.57 -1.22
C PHE A 274 -11.07 7.99 -0.66
N LEU A 275 -9.96 8.67 -0.97
CA LEU A 275 -9.74 10.06 -0.57
C LEU A 275 -10.78 11.02 -1.18
N ALA A 276 -11.25 10.76 -2.41
CA ALA A 276 -12.24 11.61 -3.08
C ALA A 276 -13.67 11.55 -2.48
N VAL A 277 -13.92 10.57 -1.61
CA VAL A 277 -15.20 10.41 -0.89
C VAL A 277 -15.05 10.65 0.61
N GLN A 278 -13.86 11.02 1.07
CA GLN A 278 -13.63 11.33 2.48
C GLN A 278 -14.36 12.62 2.88
N PRO A 279 -15.11 12.62 4.00
CA PRO A 279 -15.75 13.82 4.53
C PRO A 279 -14.73 14.76 5.16
N GLY A 280 -14.74 16.03 4.74
CA GLY A 280 -14.08 17.15 5.42
C GLY A 280 -12.55 17.01 5.62
N GLU A 281 -12.05 17.70 6.65
CA GLU A 281 -10.62 17.78 7.01
C GLU A 281 -10.18 16.68 8.01
N ARG A 282 -10.95 15.60 8.16
CA ARG A 282 -10.64 14.56 9.17
C ARG A 282 -9.25 13.97 8.95
N PRO A 283 -8.44 13.73 10.00
CA PRO A 283 -7.15 13.07 9.86
C PRO A 283 -7.29 11.69 9.20
N ILE A 284 -6.47 11.41 8.19
CA ILE A 284 -6.54 10.15 7.43
C ILE A 284 -6.36 8.90 8.31
N ALA A 285 -5.56 9.01 9.37
CA ALA A 285 -5.33 7.93 10.33
C ALA A 285 -6.61 7.58 11.09
N GLU A 286 -7.40 8.57 11.49
CA GLU A 286 -8.69 8.33 12.16
C GLU A 286 -9.67 7.68 11.20
N MET A 287 -9.81 8.23 10.00
CA MET A 287 -10.70 7.68 8.98
C MET A 287 -10.37 6.20 8.68
N LEU A 288 -9.09 5.89 8.46
CA LEU A 288 -8.66 4.51 8.23
C LEU A 288 -8.89 3.62 9.46
N MET A 289 -8.76 4.15 10.68
CA MET A 289 -9.07 3.42 11.92
C MET A 289 -10.56 3.03 11.98
N HIS A 290 -11.48 3.94 11.65
CA HIS A 290 -12.92 3.64 11.60
C HIS A 290 -13.23 2.57 10.55
N VAL A 291 -12.68 2.73 9.34
CA VAL A 291 -12.81 1.76 8.26
C VAL A 291 -12.30 0.38 8.67
N ALA A 292 -11.16 0.30 9.38
CA ALA A 292 -10.63 -0.96 9.87
C ALA A 292 -11.54 -1.66 10.90
N ARG A 293 -12.28 -0.89 11.71
CA ARG A 293 -13.20 -1.41 12.74
C ARG A 293 -14.52 -1.94 12.19
N LEU A 294 -14.89 -1.60 10.95
CA LEU A 294 -16.10 -2.10 10.31
C LEU A 294 -16.14 -3.63 10.29
N SER A 295 -17.35 -4.20 10.36
CA SER A 295 -17.54 -5.62 10.08
C SER A 295 -17.15 -5.93 8.62
N PRO A 296 -16.81 -7.18 8.27
CA PRO A 296 -16.45 -7.54 6.91
C PRO A 296 -17.47 -7.06 5.85
N GLY A 297 -18.77 -7.28 6.07
CA GLY A 297 -19.82 -6.87 5.13
C GLY A 297 -20.01 -5.35 5.04
N ALA A 298 -19.82 -4.61 6.15
CA ALA A 298 -19.87 -3.15 6.13
C ALA A 298 -18.66 -2.55 5.39
N LEU A 299 -17.45 -3.09 5.61
CA LEU A 299 -16.26 -2.71 4.87
C LEU A 299 -16.41 -2.99 3.38
N GLU A 300 -16.89 -4.18 3.02
CA GLU A 300 -17.18 -4.53 1.63
C GLU A 300 -18.13 -3.53 0.98
N SER A 301 -19.26 -3.24 1.64
CA SER A 301 -20.28 -2.31 1.13
C SER A 301 -19.69 -0.91 0.91
N LEU A 302 -18.90 -0.42 1.85
CA LEU A 302 -18.21 0.86 1.74
C LEU A 302 -17.26 0.88 0.53
N ILE A 303 -16.39 -0.12 0.39
CA ILE A 303 -15.41 -0.13 -0.71
C ILE A 303 -16.10 -0.31 -2.07
N LEU A 304 -17.19 -1.08 -2.16
CA LEU A 304 -18.02 -1.12 -3.36
C LEU A 304 -18.62 0.24 -3.67
N ALA A 305 -19.15 0.95 -2.67
CA ALA A 305 -19.67 2.30 -2.84
C ALA A 305 -18.58 3.27 -3.31
N VAL A 306 -17.36 3.22 -2.75
CA VAL A 306 -16.22 4.04 -3.19
C VAL A 306 -15.92 3.85 -4.68
N ILE A 307 -16.05 2.62 -5.19
CA ILE A 307 -15.74 2.29 -6.58
C ILE A 307 -16.91 2.61 -7.53
N GLU A 308 -18.14 2.29 -7.14
CA GLU A 308 -19.31 2.27 -8.01
C GLU A 308 -20.27 3.46 -7.80
N ARG A 309 -20.36 4.00 -6.58
CA ARG A 309 -21.37 4.97 -6.14
C ARG A 309 -20.77 6.02 -5.18
N PRO A 310 -19.87 6.91 -5.66
CA PRO A 310 -19.09 7.80 -4.78
C PRO A 310 -19.95 8.74 -3.92
N GLU A 311 -21.11 9.20 -4.40
CA GLU A 311 -22.03 10.02 -3.59
C GLU A 311 -22.55 9.25 -2.37
N TRP A 312 -22.96 7.99 -2.57
CA TRP A 312 -23.41 7.13 -1.47
C TRP A 312 -22.26 6.78 -0.52
N ALA A 313 -21.04 6.62 -1.04
CA ALA A 313 -19.87 6.42 -0.19
C ALA A 313 -19.62 7.62 0.74
N ARG A 314 -19.84 8.86 0.27
CA ARG A 314 -19.74 10.05 1.13
C ARG A 314 -20.77 10.03 2.26
N GLU A 315 -22.01 9.64 1.96
CA GLU A 315 -23.05 9.48 2.98
C GLU A 315 -22.67 8.42 4.01
N LEU A 316 -22.19 7.25 3.56
CA LEU A 316 -21.72 6.19 4.45
C LEU A 316 -20.58 6.67 5.36
N MET A 317 -19.61 7.41 4.80
CA MET A 317 -18.47 7.93 5.55
C MET A 317 -18.87 9.02 6.54
N ALA A 318 -19.76 9.94 6.16
CA ALA A 318 -20.31 10.96 7.06
C ALA A 318 -21.14 10.33 8.19
N GLY A 319 -21.81 9.21 7.94
CA GLY A 319 -22.54 8.46 8.97
C GLY A 319 -21.63 7.84 10.04
N LEU A 320 -20.35 7.57 9.73
CA LEU A 320 -19.37 7.10 10.72
C LEU A 320 -19.04 8.17 11.76
N ASP A 321 -19.20 9.46 11.41
CA ASP A 321 -18.94 10.58 12.32
C ASP A 321 -20.03 10.69 13.40
N ALA A 322 -21.29 10.41 13.04
CA ALA A 322 -22.43 10.53 13.96
C ALA A 322 -22.47 9.44 15.06
N SER A 323 -21.86 8.27 14.81
CA SER A 323 -21.82 7.19 15.81
C SER A 323 -20.83 7.43 16.96
N ASP A 324 -19.79 8.24 16.75
CA ASP A 324 -18.79 8.53 17.80
C ASP A 324 -19.30 9.56 18.82
N GLU A 325 -20.15 10.51 18.42
CA GLU A 325 -20.72 11.52 19.32
C GLU A 325 -21.77 10.93 20.29
N GLY A 326 -22.35 9.77 19.97
CA GLY A 326 -23.37 9.09 20.78
C GLY A 326 -22.84 8.18 21.88
N GLU A 327 -21.59 7.71 21.79
CA GLU A 327 -20.97 6.83 22.81
C GLU A 327 -20.12 7.60 23.85
N ALA A 328 -19.93 8.90 23.68
CA ALA A 328 -19.17 9.76 24.59
C ALA A 328 -20.04 10.55 25.59
N GLY A 329 -21.35 10.25 25.68
CA GLY A 329 -22.33 10.90 26.56
C GLY A 329 -22.72 10.09 27.79
#